data_AF-A0A1H8DHL5-F1
#
_entry.id   AF-A0A1H8DHL5-F1
#
_cell.length_a   1.000
_cell.length_b   1.000
_cell.length_c   1.000
_cell.angle_alpha   90.00
_cell.angle_beta   90.00
_cell.angle_gamma   90.00
#
_symmetry.space_group_name_H-M   'P 1'
#
loop_
_entity.id
_entity.type
_entity.pdbx_description
1 polymer ?
#
loop_
_entity_poly.entity_id
_entity_poly.type
_entity_poly.pdbx_seq_one_letter_code
_entity_poly.pdbx_strand_id
1 'polypeptide(L)'
;MQIDHSDGHAESRDVRHGLSGHIWTAAFFSLFLNLLTLTGPIFMLQTYDRVLSARSEPTLIALMLIVTFLFAMLGLLDWARQRLMTRLGWQFQARLDRGIFQATIDHSVVQTRPRQATDASQPLRDVEALRNFYASPVFAALFDAPFAPLFLIGLGFFHPLIGIFAFVGGLILVLSAVANQLMTRVSAVKAAVASHESDRYSDQIRNEAETIHSLGMQSNAFARWDETRSNALQHSLRAIDLGGNFATLSRVFRLFLQSAMLGLGAWLVLRGEITAGVMIASSILLARALSPVESLVNQ
;
A
#
# COMPACT_ATOMS: atom_id res chain seq x y z
N MET A 1 26.25 23.57 33.38
CA MET A 1 24.95 23.84 32.75
C MET A 1 24.39 22.49 32.37
N GLN A 2 23.48 21.99 33.20
CA GLN A 2 23.01 20.61 33.22
C GLN A 2 21.90 20.48 32.17
N ILE A 3 22.16 19.71 31.11
CA ILE A 3 21.20 19.49 30.02
C ILE A 3 20.09 18.63 30.59
N ASP A 4 18.93 19.23 30.75
CA ASP A 4 17.73 18.59 31.28
C ASP A 4 17.20 17.59 30.23
N HIS A 5 17.36 16.30 30.53
CA HIS A 5 16.90 15.19 29.68
C HIS A 5 15.40 14.89 29.84
N SER A 6 14.65 15.71 30.61
CA SER A 6 13.23 15.44 30.89
C SER A 6 12.24 15.97 29.84
N ASP A 7 12.63 16.92 28.98
CA ASP A 7 11.73 17.51 27.97
C ASP A 7 11.44 16.60 26.77
N GLY A 8 12.36 15.70 26.40
CA GLY A 8 12.15 14.75 25.28
C GLY A 8 11.06 13.70 25.53
N HIS A 9 10.71 13.44 26.79
CA HIS A 9 9.66 12.49 27.16
C HIS A 9 8.25 13.12 27.18
N ALA A 10 8.15 14.44 27.31
CA ALA A 10 6.87 15.15 27.24
C ALA A 10 6.42 15.34 25.77
N GLU A 11 7.34 15.71 24.88
CA GLU A 11 7.05 15.91 23.45
C GLU A 11 6.65 14.59 22.75
N SER A 12 7.26 13.46 23.13
CA SER A 12 6.91 12.14 22.58
C SER A 12 5.54 11.59 23.05
N ARG A 13 5.02 12.08 24.19
CA ARG A 13 3.68 11.70 24.70
C ARG A 13 2.54 12.46 24.03
N ASP A 14 2.77 13.73 23.69
CA ASP A 14 1.77 14.59 23.06
C ASP A 14 1.59 14.24 21.56
N VAL A 15 2.66 13.85 20.89
CA VAL A 15 2.62 13.30 19.52
C VAL A 15 1.84 11.98 19.46
N ARG A 16 1.92 11.13 20.50
CA ARG A 16 1.15 9.87 20.59
C ARG A 16 -0.35 10.07 20.80
N HIS A 17 -0.77 11.10 21.55
CA HIS A 17 -2.19 11.40 21.76
C HIS A 17 -2.81 12.10 20.55
N GLY A 18 -2.01 12.88 19.81
CA GLY A 18 -2.40 13.35 18.48
C GLY A 18 -2.60 12.19 17.49
N LEU A 19 -1.66 11.24 17.41
CA LEU A 19 -1.75 10.13 16.44
C LEU A 19 -2.95 9.19 16.69
N SER A 20 -3.31 8.93 17.95
CA SER A 20 -4.38 7.97 18.29
C SER A 20 -5.75 8.44 17.82
N GLY A 21 -6.06 9.73 17.92
CA GLY A 21 -7.32 10.30 17.41
C GLY A 21 -7.45 10.16 15.89
N HIS A 22 -6.35 10.39 15.17
CA HIS A 22 -6.33 10.30 13.71
C HIS A 22 -6.45 8.86 13.19
N ILE A 23 -5.76 7.90 13.81
CA ILE A 23 -5.89 6.47 13.49
C ILE A 23 -7.32 5.99 13.74
N TRP A 24 -7.96 6.47 14.82
CA TRP A 24 -9.33 6.10 15.14
C TRP A 24 -10.34 6.65 14.13
N THR A 25 -10.16 7.90 13.68
CA THR A 25 -10.99 8.45 12.59
C THR A 25 -10.78 7.68 11.28
N ALA A 26 -9.55 7.34 10.91
CA ALA A 26 -9.26 6.57 9.70
C ALA A 26 -9.85 5.15 9.76
N ALA A 27 -9.80 4.49 10.92
CA ALA A 27 -10.42 3.20 11.16
C ALA A 27 -11.95 3.27 11.09
N PHE A 28 -12.56 4.32 11.65
CA PHE A 28 -14.00 4.56 11.55
C PHE A 28 -14.44 4.74 10.09
N PHE A 29 -13.75 5.57 9.31
CA PHE A 29 -14.03 5.71 7.88
C PHE A 29 -13.85 4.39 7.13
N SER A 30 -12.80 3.62 7.44
CA SER A 30 -12.55 2.30 6.83
C SER A 30 -13.69 1.32 7.12
N LEU A 31 -14.21 1.29 8.35
CA LEU A 31 -15.34 0.44 8.75
C LEU A 31 -16.59 0.75 7.90
N PHE A 32 -16.97 2.02 7.81
CA PHE A 32 -18.16 2.41 7.03
C PHE A 32 -17.96 2.15 5.53
N LEU A 33 -16.78 2.42 4.99
CA LEU A 33 -16.49 2.12 3.59
C LEU A 33 -16.58 0.62 3.31
N ASN A 34 -15.92 -0.22 4.13
CA ASN A 34 -15.99 -1.67 3.96
C ASN A 34 -17.43 -2.19 4.10
N LEU A 35 -18.23 -1.63 5.01
CA LEU A 35 -19.64 -1.98 5.13
C LEU A 35 -20.46 -1.56 3.89
N LEU A 36 -20.25 -0.34 3.37
CA LEU A 36 -20.92 0.12 2.16
C LEU A 36 -20.48 -0.65 0.92
N THR A 37 -19.27 -1.22 0.89
CA THR A 37 -18.85 -2.07 -0.25
C THR A 37 -19.64 -3.38 -0.33
N LEU A 38 -20.25 -3.84 0.76
CA LEU A 38 -21.18 -4.99 0.75
C LEU A 38 -22.48 -4.70 -0.02
N THR A 39 -22.79 -3.43 -0.29
CA THR A 39 -23.98 -3.03 -1.06
C THR A 39 -24.04 -3.76 -2.40
N GLY A 40 -22.92 -3.88 -3.11
CA GLY A 40 -22.87 -4.57 -4.41
C GLY A 40 -23.27 -6.05 -4.32
N PRO A 41 -22.58 -6.88 -3.50
CA PRO A 41 -22.98 -8.26 -3.23
C PRO A 41 -24.43 -8.41 -2.76
N ILE A 42 -24.89 -7.55 -1.84
CA ILE A 42 -26.27 -7.60 -1.32
C ILE A 42 -27.28 -7.30 -2.42
N PHE A 43 -27.01 -6.30 -3.27
CA PHE A 43 -27.86 -5.98 -4.41
C PHE A 43 -27.99 -7.16 -5.37
N MET A 44 -26.87 -7.84 -5.68
CA MET A 44 -26.91 -9.03 -6.54
C MET A 44 -27.73 -10.15 -5.89
N LEU A 45 -27.53 -10.40 -4.59
CA LEU A 45 -28.28 -11.43 -3.86
C LEU A 45 -29.79 -11.13 -3.88
N GLN A 46 -30.21 -9.90 -3.59
CA GLN A 46 -31.62 -9.49 -3.63
C GLN A 46 -32.20 -9.50 -5.04
N THR A 47 -31.42 -9.10 -6.05
CA THR A 47 -31.89 -9.05 -7.44
C THR A 47 -32.16 -10.47 -7.96
N TYR A 48 -31.23 -11.39 -7.75
CA TYR A 48 -31.39 -12.76 -8.23
C TYR A 48 -32.42 -13.55 -7.41
N ASP A 49 -32.37 -13.46 -6.08
CA ASP A 49 -33.19 -14.32 -5.24
C ASP A 49 -34.61 -13.77 -5.06
N ARG A 50 -34.76 -12.44 -4.99
CA ARG A 50 -36.05 -11.79 -4.67
C ARG A 50 -36.70 -11.14 -5.87
N VAL A 51 -35.96 -10.33 -6.64
CA VAL A 51 -36.55 -9.60 -7.78
C VAL A 51 -36.87 -10.54 -8.93
N LEU A 52 -35.90 -11.39 -9.32
CA LEU A 52 -36.06 -12.31 -10.44
C LEU A 52 -37.09 -13.40 -10.14
N SER A 53 -37.11 -13.88 -8.89
CA SER A 53 -38.11 -14.85 -8.42
C SER A 53 -39.52 -14.24 -8.36
N ALA A 54 -39.67 -13.04 -7.79
CA ALA A 54 -40.98 -12.38 -7.65
C ALA A 54 -41.47 -11.70 -8.95
N ARG A 55 -40.61 -11.55 -9.97
CA ARG A 55 -40.89 -10.83 -11.23
C ARG A 55 -41.53 -9.45 -11.02
N SER A 56 -41.08 -8.74 -9.98
CA SER A 56 -41.67 -7.46 -9.57
C SER A 56 -40.80 -6.30 -10.00
N GLU A 57 -41.27 -5.54 -10.99
CA GLU A 57 -40.61 -4.29 -11.43
C GLU A 57 -40.56 -3.23 -10.32
N PRO A 58 -41.61 -3.03 -9.48
CA PRO A 58 -41.57 -2.04 -8.40
C PRO A 58 -40.45 -2.30 -7.38
N THR A 59 -40.17 -3.56 -7.02
CA THR A 59 -39.09 -3.87 -6.07
C THR A 59 -37.71 -3.64 -6.68
N LEU A 60 -37.55 -3.88 -7.99
CA LEU A 60 -36.31 -3.57 -8.70
C LEU A 60 -36.02 -2.07 -8.66
N ILE A 61 -37.02 -1.22 -8.95
CA ILE A 61 -36.87 0.24 -8.94
C ILE A 61 -36.51 0.73 -7.53
N ALA A 62 -37.20 0.22 -6.50
CA ALA A 62 -36.91 0.56 -5.12
C ALA A 62 -35.47 0.17 -4.71
N LEU A 63 -35.02 -1.04 -5.07
CA LEU A 63 -33.66 -1.49 -4.82
C LEU A 63 -32.62 -0.66 -5.58
N MET A 64 -32.89 -0.32 -6.83
CA MET A 64 -32.00 0.52 -7.64
C MET A 64 -31.81 1.89 -7.01
N LEU A 65 -32.89 2.53 -6.55
CA LEU A 65 -32.82 3.83 -5.87
C LEU A 65 -31.99 3.75 -4.58
N ILE A 66 -32.19 2.71 -3.76
CA ILE A 66 -31.41 2.48 -2.54
C ILE A 66 -29.93 2.27 -2.86
N VAL A 67 -29.60 1.45 -3.86
CA VAL A 67 -28.21 1.16 -4.24
C VAL A 67 -27.52 2.38 -4.85
N THR A 68 -28.21 3.16 -5.68
CA THR A 68 -27.70 4.43 -6.19
C THR A 68 -27.38 5.39 -5.04
N PHE A 69 -28.27 5.51 -4.05
CA PHE A 69 -28.01 6.32 -2.87
C PHE A 69 -26.80 5.80 -2.06
N LEU A 70 -26.71 4.50 -1.81
CA LEU A 70 -25.60 3.88 -1.10
C LEU A 70 -24.25 4.04 -1.83
N PHE A 71 -24.23 3.91 -3.16
CA PHE A 71 -23.03 4.15 -3.96
C PHE A 71 -22.64 5.63 -4.01
N ALA A 72 -23.61 6.55 -4.06
CA ALA A 72 -23.32 7.97 -3.92
C ALA A 72 -22.69 8.29 -2.56
N MET A 73 -23.23 7.70 -1.48
CA MET A 73 -22.67 7.83 -0.14
C MET A 73 -21.28 7.20 -0.04
N LEU A 74 -21.06 6.04 -0.66
CA LEU A 74 -19.75 5.37 -0.72
C LEU A 74 -18.72 6.28 -1.38
N GLY A 75 -19.05 6.86 -2.54
CA GLY A 75 -18.16 7.79 -3.24
C GLY A 75 -17.88 9.07 -2.44
N LEU A 76 -18.88 9.63 -1.77
CA LEU A 76 -18.72 10.80 -0.92
C LEU A 76 -17.82 10.52 0.30
N LEU A 77 -18.02 9.37 0.96
CA LEU A 77 -17.20 8.96 2.10
C LEU A 77 -15.76 8.67 1.69
N ASP A 78 -15.56 8.01 0.56
CA ASP A 78 -14.22 7.68 0.08
C ASP A 78 -13.46 8.95 -0.31
N TRP A 79 -14.13 9.87 -1.00
CA TRP A 79 -13.57 11.20 -1.30
C TRP A 79 -13.21 11.98 -0.02
N ALA A 80 -14.10 11.98 0.98
CA ALA A 80 -13.85 12.63 2.27
C ALA A 80 -12.66 11.98 3.00
N ARG A 81 -12.57 10.65 3.02
CA ARG A 81 -11.44 9.89 3.60
C ARG A 81 -10.14 10.24 2.91
N GLN A 82 -10.08 10.22 1.58
CA GLN A 82 -8.86 10.55 0.83
C GLN A 82 -8.40 11.99 1.10
N ARG A 83 -9.33 12.94 1.17
CA ARG A 83 -9.03 14.34 1.49
C ARG A 83 -8.55 14.52 2.93
N LEU A 84 -9.12 13.76 3.87
CA LEU A 84 -8.64 13.75 5.25
C LEU A 84 -7.22 13.20 5.33
N MET A 85 -6.97 12.03 4.74
CA MET A 85 -5.66 11.37 4.80
C MET A 85 -4.55 12.18 4.14
N THR A 86 -4.82 12.83 3.00
CA THR A 86 -3.87 13.75 2.37
C THR A 86 -3.56 14.97 3.26
N ARG A 87 -4.59 15.59 3.87
CA ARG A 87 -4.41 16.71 4.80
C ARG A 87 -3.65 16.32 6.07
N LEU A 88 -3.91 15.13 6.60
CA LEU A 88 -3.17 14.60 7.75
C LEU A 88 -1.72 14.33 7.41
N GLY A 89 -1.44 13.80 6.21
CA GLY A 89 -0.08 13.67 5.70
C GLY A 89 0.68 15.00 5.68
N TRP A 90 0.01 16.07 5.25
CA TRP A 90 0.61 17.41 5.20
C TRP A 90 0.88 17.99 6.59
N GLN A 91 -0.05 17.84 7.54
CA GLN A 91 0.15 18.33 8.91
C GLN A 91 1.25 17.56 9.65
N PHE A 92 1.34 16.26 9.43
CA PHE A 92 2.40 15.43 9.98
C PHE A 92 3.76 15.82 9.40
N GLN A 93 3.83 16.04 8.08
CA GLN A 93 5.03 16.52 7.40
C GLN A 93 5.50 17.88 7.94
N ALA A 94 4.61 18.87 8.06
CA ALA A 94 4.97 20.20 8.57
C ALA A 94 5.53 20.19 10.01
N ARG A 95 5.14 19.21 10.84
CA ARG A 95 5.68 19.03 12.20
C ARG A 95 7.05 18.35 12.19
N LEU A 96 7.26 17.37 11.31
CA LEU A 96 8.55 16.70 11.15
C LEU A 96 9.60 17.60 10.50
N ASP A 97 9.20 18.42 9.52
CA ASP A 97 10.10 19.33 8.80
C ASP A 97 10.83 20.27 9.76
N ARG A 98 10.16 20.76 10.81
CA ARG A 98 10.76 21.66 11.80
C ARG A 98 11.81 20.96 12.67
N GLY A 99 11.51 19.75 13.16
CA GLY A 99 12.43 18.97 13.98
C GLY A 99 13.64 18.47 13.17
N ILE A 100 13.42 18.07 11.92
CA ILE A 100 14.48 17.62 11.01
C ILE A 100 15.35 18.81 10.57
N PHE A 101 14.75 19.97 10.29
CA PHE A 101 15.50 21.19 9.98
C PHE A 101 16.39 21.63 11.14
N GLN A 102 15.87 21.62 12.37
CA GLN A 102 16.66 21.92 13.57
C GLN A 102 17.75 20.88 13.81
N ALA A 103 17.45 19.58 13.72
CA ALA A 103 18.46 18.53 13.86
C ALA A 103 19.55 18.62 12.78
N THR A 104 19.20 18.99 11.55
CA THR A 104 20.17 19.19 10.45
C THR A 104 21.07 20.40 10.73
N ILE A 105 20.50 21.50 11.21
CA ILE A 105 21.28 22.69 11.60
C ILE A 105 22.17 22.40 12.82
N ASP A 106 21.64 21.79 13.88
CA ASP A 106 22.41 21.48 15.08
C ASP A 106 23.56 20.52 14.79
N HIS A 107 23.34 19.52 13.94
CA HIS A 107 24.40 18.61 13.51
C HIS A 107 25.45 19.30 12.61
N SER A 108 25.06 20.32 11.84
CA SER A 108 25.99 21.14 11.04
C SER A 108 26.82 22.10 11.92
N VAL A 109 26.29 22.54 13.06
CA VAL A 109 26.98 23.44 14.01
C VAL A 109 27.96 22.67 14.90
N VAL A 110 27.64 21.43 15.29
CA VAL A 110 28.51 20.59 16.13
C VAL A 110 29.70 20.00 15.35
N GLN A 111 29.62 19.88 14.02
CA GLN A 111 30.75 19.45 13.19
C GLN A 111 31.63 20.63 12.75
N THR A 112 32.38 21.19 13.70
CA THR A 112 33.47 22.16 13.44
C THR A 112 34.72 21.45 12.88
N ARG A 113 34.60 20.63 11.82
CA ARG A 113 35.74 20.13 11.04
C ARG A 113 35.42 20.14 9.54
N PRO A 114 36.27 20.74 8.69
CA PRO A 114 36.01 20.91 7.25
C PRO A 114 36.33 19.62 6.48
N ARG A 115 35.64 18.52 6.79
CA ARG A 115 35.81 17.28 6.05
C ARG A 115 34.47 16.54 5.99
N GLN A 116 33.90 16.58 4.79
CA GLN A 116 32.63 15.97 4.37
C GLN A 116 31.41 16.82 4.77
N ALA A 117 31.07 17.76 3.89
CA ALA A 117 29.68 18.20 3.74
C ALA A 117 28.85 16.96 3.41
N THR A 118 28.37 16.24 4.42
CA THR A 118 27.30 15.27 4.25
C THR A 118 26.12 16.03 3.67
N ASP A 119 25.78 15.66 2.45
CA ASP A 119 24.81 16.28 1.56
C ASP A 119 23.52 16.66 2.32
N ALA A 120 23.34 17.95 2.60
CA ALA A 120 22.17 18.47 3.32
C ALA A 120 20.85 18.17 2.60
N SER A 121 20.90 17.66 1.36
CA SER A 121 19.74 17.20 0.59
C SER A 121 19.24 15.80 0.96
N GLN A 122 20.03 15.00 1.67
CA GLN A 122 19.69 13.60 1.98
C GLN A 122 18.53 13.46 3.00
N PRO A 123 18.48 14.23 4.10
CA PRO A 123 17.33 14.23 5.01
C PRO A 123 16.03 14.70 4.32
N LEU A 124 16.13 15.65 3.37
CA LEU A 124 14.96 16.10 2.60
C LEU A 124 14.43 15.01 1.66
N ARG A 125 15.30 14.20 1.04
CA ARG A 125 14.88 13.05 0.20
C ARG A 125 14.22 11.95 1.02
N ASP A 126 14.69 11.70 2.24
CA ASP A 126 14.07 10.71 3.14
C ASP A 126 12.68 11.15 3.60
N VAL A 127 12.47 12.44 3.86
CA VAL A 127 11.14 13.02 4.16
C VAL A 127 10.20 12.89 2.95
N GLU A 128 10.70 13.15 1.75
CA GLU A 128 9.94 12.98 0.50
C GLU A 128 9.52 11.52 0.29
N ALA A 129 10.42 10.57 0.56
CA ALA A 129 10.12 9.14 0.50
C ALA A 129 9.07 8.73 1.53
N LEU A 130 9.16 9.26 2.76
CA LEU A 130 8.18 9.01 3.81
C LEU A 130 6.81 9.61 3.46
N ARG A 131 6.78 10.82 2.86
CA ARG A 131 5.56 11.45 2.34
C ARG A 131 4.89 10.59 1.27
N ASN A 132 5.67 10.11 0.31
CA ASN A 132 5.18 9.26 -0.77
C ASN A 132 4.65 7.92 -0.22
N PHE A 133 5.21 7.39 0.88
CA PHE A 133 4.70 6.21 1.56
C PHE A 133 3.33 6.45 2.22
N TYR A 134 3.14 7.55 2.97
CA TYR A 134 1.86 7.89 3.61
C TYR A 134 0.76 8.22 2.60
N ALA A 135 1.12 8.83 1.47
CA ALA A 135 0.20 9.08 0.36
C ALA A 135 -0.03 7.84 -0.51
N SER A 136 0.68 6.74 -0.27
CA SER A 136 0.59 5.55 -1.12
C SER A 136 -0.71 4.76 -0.87
N PRO A 137 -1.22 4.07 -1.91
CA PRO A 137 -2.36 3.15 -1.77
C PRO A 137 -2.16 2.06 -0.71
N VAL A 138 -0.92 1.72 -0.35
CA VAL A 138 -0.60 0.71 0.68
C VAL A 138 -1.03 1.16 2.07
N PHE A 139 -0.98 2.46 2.36
CA PHE A 139 -1.48 2.95 3.64
C PHE A 139 -2.98 2.70 3.77
N ALA A 140 -3.76 2.88 2.70
CA ALA A 140 -5.18 2.56 2.67
C ALA A 140 -5.43 1.04 2.81
N ALA A 141 -4.65 0.21 2.12
CA ALA A 141 -4.74 -1.25 2.20
C ALA A 141 -4.50 -1.79 3.62
N LEU A 142 -3.67 -1.12 4.42
CA LEU A 142 -3.43 -1.48 5.81
C LEU A 142 -4.69 -1.33 6.69
N PHE A 143 -5.55 -0.36 6.38
CA PHE A 143 -6.84 -0.21 7.07
C PHE A 143 -7.91 -1.18 6.58
N ASP A 144 -7.76 -1.72 5.37
CA ASP A 144 -8.69 -2.70 4.80
C ASP A 144 -8.28 -4.15 5.16
N ALA A 145 -7.00 -4.38 5.47
CA ALA A 145 -6.46 -5.69 5.83
C ALA A 145 -7.19 -6.39 7.00
N PRO A 146 -7.60 -5.71 8.09
CA PRO A 146 -8.37 -6.35 9.16
C PRO A 146 -9.75 -6.85 8.73
N PHE A 147 -10.31 -6.33 7.63
CA PHE A 147 -11.61 -6.73 7.11
C PHE A 147 -11.53 -7.95 6.19
N ALA A 148 -10.36 -8.30 5.67
CA ALA A 148 -10.19 -9.48 4.82
C ALA A 148 -10.62 -10.79 5.54
N PRO A 149 -10.21 -11.07 6.78
CA PRO A 149 -10.73 -12.21 7.55
C PRO A 149 -12.24 -12.15 7.77
N LEU A 150 -12.81 -10.95 8.00
CA LEU A 150 -14.26 -10.78 8.19
C LEU A 150 -15.03 -11.19 6.92
N PHE A 151 -14.54 -10.80 5.73
CA PHE A 151 -15.13 -11.23 4.47
C PHE A 151 -14.98 -12.73 4.23
N LEU A 152 -13.83 -13.33 4.58
CA LEU A 152 -13.63 -14.78 4.49
C LEU A 152 -14.58 -15.57 5.41
N ILE A 153 -14.79 -15.09 6.64
CA ILE A 153 -15.78 -15.65 7.56
C ILE A 153 -17.19 -15.52 6.98
N GLY A 154 -17.53 -14.35 6.41
CA GLY A 154 -18.78 -14.10 5.70
C GLY A 154 -19.04 -15.11 4.58
N LEU A 155 -18.02 -15.47 3.79
CA LEU A 155 -18.11 -16.52 2.78
C LEU A 155 -18.41 -17.90 3.37
N GLY A 156 -17.81 -18.22 4.52
CA GLY A 156 -18.07 -19.48 5.22
C GLY A 156 -19.52 -19.66 5.66
N PHE A 157 -20.23 -18.56 5.95
CA PHE A 157 -21.65 -18.59 6.27
C PHE A 157 -22.55 -18.92 5.06
N PHE A 158 -22.11 -18.63 3.84
CA PHE A 158 -22.86 -19.00 2.64
C PHE A 158 -22.76 -20.49 2.34
N HIS A 159 -21.55 -21.02 2.33
CA HIS A 159 -21.32 -22.46 2.17
C HIS A 159 -19.93 -22.85 2.69
N PRO A 160 -19.78 -23.94 3.45
CA PRO A 160 -18.47 -24.38 3.96
C PRO A 160 -17.42 -24.56 2.86
N LEU A 161 -17.80 -25.14 1.70
CA LEU A 161 -16.87 -25.30 0.56
C LEU A 161 -16.38 -23.96 -0.02
N ILE A 162 -17.25 -22.95 -0.11
CA ILE A 162 -16.90 -21.61 -0.60
C ILE A 162 -15.92 -20.96 0.38
N GLY A 163 -16.18 -21.08 1.69
CA GLY A 163 -15.29 -20.60 2.73
C GLY A 163 -13.91 -21.26 2.70
N ILE A 164 -13.85 -22.59 2.59
CA ILE A 164 -12.58 -23.34 2.52
C ILE A 164 -11.80 -22.94 1.26
N PHE A 165 -12.47 -22.87 0.10
CA PHE A 165 -11.84 -22.46 -1.15
C PHE A 165 -11.23 -21.06 -1.05
N ALA A 166 -11.99 -20.10 -0.52
CA ALA A 166 -11.52 -18.74 -0.33
C ALA A 166 -10.36 -18.65 0.67
N PHE A 167 -10.42 -19.42 1.75
CA PHE A 167 -9.36 -19.47 2.75
C PHE A 167 -8.05 -20.01 2.16
N VAL A 168 -8.11 -21.13 1.43
CA VAL A 168 -6.93 -21.73 0.79
C VAL A 168 -6.36 -20.80 -0.28
N GLY A 169 -7.21 -20.23 -1.15
CA GLY A 169 -6.78 -19.27 -2.17
C GLY A 169 -6.16 -18.01 -1.58
N GLY A 170 -6.77 -17.46 -0.52
CA GLY A 170 -6.24 -16.32 0.23
C GLY A 170 -4.91 -16.63 0.91
N LEU A 171 -4.78 -17.81 1.53
CA LEU A 171 -3.55 -18.25 2.17
C LEU A 171 -2.39 -18.34 1.16
N ILE A 172 -2.64 -18.90 -0.03
CA ILE A 172 -1.64 -18.97 -1.11
C ILE A 172 -1.19 -17.57 -1.54
N LEU A 173 -2.12 -16.62 -1.69
CA LEU A 173 -1.78 -15.23 -2.03
C LEU A 173 -0.98 -14.55 -0.92
N VAL A 174 -1.34 -14.75 0.34
CA VAL A 174 -0.59 -14.21 1.49
C VAL A 174 0.83 -14.78 1.52
N LEU A 175 0.99 -16.10 1.32
CA LEU A 175 2.32 -16.72 1.25
C LEU A 175 3.15 -16.19 0.07
N SER A 176 2.51 -15.99 -1.09
CA SER A 176 3.17 -15.39 -2.25
C SER A 176 3.60 -13.95 -1.98
N ALA A 177 2.77 -13.17 -1.28
CA ALA A 177 3.10 -11.81 -0.88
C ALA A 177 4.25 -11.74 0.12
N VAL A 178 4.26 -12.63 1.11
CA VAL A 178 5.37 -12.74 2.07
C VAL A 178 6.66 -13.16 1.36
N ALA A 179 6.58 -14.12 0.44
CA ALA A 179 7.74 -14.54 -0.36
C ALA A 179 8.28 -13.38 -1.22
N ASN A 180 7.41 -12.63 -1.89
CA ASN A 180 7.78 -11.42 -2.63
C ASN A 180 8.50 -10.43 -1.71
N GLN A 181 7.91 -10.10 -0.56
CA GLN A 181 8.51 -9.13 0.37
C GLN A 181 9.90 -9.57 0.83
N LEU A 182 10.09 -10.84 1.16
CA LEU A 182 11.39 -11.36 1.62
C LEU A 182 12.45 -11.36 0.50
N MET A 183 12.07 -11.76 -0.71
CA MET A 183 13.00 -11.85 -1.85
C MET A 183 13.35 -10.46 -2.41
N THR A 184 12.36 -9.57 -2.49
CA THR A 184 12.51 -8.24 -3.07
C THR A 184 13.22 -7.30 -2.08
N ARG A 185 12.99 -7.44 -0.76
CA ARG A 185 13.67 -6.62 0.27
C ARG A 185 15.19 -6.70 0.20
N VAL A 186 15.75 -7.90 0.04
CA VAL A 186 17.22 -8.06 -0.03
C VAL A 186 17.80 -7.36 -1.27
N SER A 187 17.12 -7.49 -2.41
CA SER A 187 17.55 -6.86 -3.66
C SER A 187 17.36 -5.34 -3.62
N ALA A 188 16.26 -4.85 -3.03
CA ALA A 188 15.97 -3.43 -2.86
C ALA A 188 16.99 -2.75 -1.95
N VAL A 189 17.37 -3.37 -0.83
CA VAL A 189 18.41 -2.83 0.06
C VAL A 189 19.77 -2.74 -0.66
N LYS A 190 20.15 -3.77 -1.42
CA LYS A 190 21.39 -3.75 -2.21
C LYS A 190 21.35 -2.68 -3.30
N ALA A 191 20.22 -2.50 -3.97
CA ALA A 191 20.02 -1.46 -4.96
C ALA A 191 20.16 -0.06 -4.35
N ALA A 192 19.56 0.17 -3.17
CA ALA A 192 19.67 1.44 -2.46
C ALA A 192 21.13 1.75 -2.06
N VAL A 193 21.86 0.78 -1.51
CA VAL A 193 23.27 0.95 -1.15
C VAL A 193 24.13 1.28 -2.38
N ALA A 194 23.99 0.50 -3.45
CA ALA A 194 24.75 0.74 -4.69
C ALA A 194 24.38 2.08 -5.36
N SER A 195 23.12 2.49 -5.29
CA SER A 195 22.68 3.82 -5.77
C SER A 195 23.33 4.94 -4.97
N HIS A 196 23.36 4.82 -3.64
CA HIS A 196 24.03 5.80 -2.79
C HIS A 196 25.53 5.90 -3.07
N GLU A 197 26.20 4.78 -3.36
CA GLU A 197 27.62 4.78 -3.75
C GLU A 197 27.84 5.53 -5.08
N SER A 198 26.99 5.26 -6.09
CA SER A 198 27.03 5.94 -7.39
C SER A 198 26.75 7.45 -7.28
N ASP A 199 25.79 7.85 -6.44
CA ASP A 199 25.47 9.26 -6.20
C ASP A 199 26.64 9.98 -5.51
N ARG A 200 27.22 9.38 -4.46
CA ARG A 200 28.42 9.94 -3.79
C ARG A 200 29.59 10.12 -4.73
N TYR A 201 29.81 9.16 -5.64
CA TYR A 201 30.88 9.26 -6.63
C TYR A 201 30.60 10.38 -7.64
N SER A 202 29.35 10.56 -8.05
CA SER A 202 28.92 11.67 -8.91
C SER A 202 29.18 13.03 -8.25
N ASP A 203 28.89 13.16 -6.96
CA ASP A 203 29.12 14.40 -6.23
C ASP A 203 30.61 14.68 -6.02
N GLN A 204 31.43 13.65 -5.82
CA GLN A 204 32.88 13.80 -5.79
C GLN A 204 33.41 14.30 -7.14
N ILE A 205 32.96 13.74 -8.27
CA ILE A 205 33.34 14.21 -9.60
C ILE A 205 32.95 15.68 -9.80
N ARG A 206 31.76 16.10 -9.34
CA ARG A 206 31.34 17.51 -9.41
C ARG A 206 32.23 18.44 -8.57
N ASN A 207 32.54 18.03 -7.34
CA ASN A 207 33.37 18.84 -6.43
C ASN A 207 34.82 18.94 -6.90
N GLU A 208 35.34 17.92 -7.59
CA GLU A 208 36.72 17.85 -8.11
C GLU A 208 36.80 18.12 -9.63
N ALA A 209 35.75 18.69 -10.23
CA ALA A 209 35.62 18.82 -11.68
C ALA A 209 36.75 19.62 -12.33
N GLU A 210 37.23 20.69 -11.67
CA GLU A 210 38.34 21.52 -12.18
C GLU A 210 39.66 20.72 -12.22
N THR A 211 39.92 19.91 -11.19
CA THR A 211 41.09 19.03 -11.11
C THR A 211 41.02 17.92 -12.16
N ILE A 212 39.85 17.28 -12.31
CA ILE A 212 39.64 16.22 -13.31
C ILE A 212 39.77 16.78 -14.74
N HIS A 213 39.29 18.00 -14.98
CA HIS A 213 39.38 18.67 -16.27
C HIS A 213 40.83 19.07 -16.60
N SER A 214 41.54 19.70 -15.65
CA SER A 214 42.93 20.13 -15.83
C SER A 214 43.92 18.99 -16.03
N LEU A 215 43.69 17.83 -15.40
CA LEU A 215 44.51 16.63 -15.56
C LEU A 215 44.10 15.75 -16.76
N GLY A 216 43.03 16.10 -17.48
CA GLY A 216 42.53 15.31 -18.62
C GLY A 216 41.96 13.94 -18.22
N MET A 217 41.58 13.73 -16.95
CA MET A 217 41.18 12.43 -16.39
C MET A 217 39.69 12.09 -16.59
N GLN A 218 38.99 12.82 -17.47
CA GLN A 218 37.54 12.75 -17.65
C GLN A 218 37.05 11.34 -18.03
N SER A 219 37.75 10.66 -18.96
CA SER A 219 37.41 9.31 -19.41
C SER A 219 37.55 8.28 -18.28
N ASN A 220 38.59 8.37 -17.46
CA ASN A 220 38.79 7.48 -16.32
C ASN A 220 37.77 7.73 -15.21
N ALA A 221 37.44 9.00 -14.94
CA ALA A 221 36.39 9.35 -13.99
C ALA A 221 35.02 8.82 -14.46
N PHE A 222 34.72 8.97 -15.75
CA PHE A 222 33.51 8.42 -16.36
C PHE A 222 33.46 6.89 -16.27
N ALA A 223 34.54 6.18 -16.61
CA ALA A 223 34.57 4.72 -16.57
C ALA A 223 34.31 4.16 -15.17
N ARG A 224 34.88 4.78 -14.13
CA ARG A 224 34.60 4.39 -12.73
C ARG A 224 33.18 4.72 -12.30
N TRP A 225 32.65 5.86 -12.74
CA TRP A 225 31.27 6.22 -12.48
C TRP A 225 30.31 5.24 -13.16
N ASP A 226 30.58 4.86 -14.41
CA ASP A 226 29.79 3.90 -15.17
C ASP A 226 29.79 2.50 -14.52
N GLU A 227 30.91 2.05 -13.97
CA GLU A 227 30.99 0.80 -13.20
C GLU A 227 30.10 0.83 -11.94
N THR A 228 30.19 1.90 -11.14
CA THR A 228 29.33 2.04 -9.94
C THR A 228 27.85 2.19 -10.31
N ARG A 229 27.54 2.94 -11.38
CA ARG A 229 26.19 3.16 -11.87
C ARG A 229 25.56 1.90 -12.45
N SER A 230 26.33 1.12 -13.21
CA SER A 230 25.87 -0.13 -13.81
C SER A 230 25.58 -1.19 -12.74
N ASN A 231 26.41 -1.30 -11.70
CA ASN A 231 26.14 -2.15 -10.53
C ASN A 231 24.83 -1.74 -9.81
N ALA A 232 24.61 -0.44 -9.59
CA ALA A 232 23.36 0.06 -9.02
C ALA A 232 22.15 -0.28 -9.90
N LEU A 233 22.28 -0.10 -11.22
CA LEU A 233 21.22 -0.40 -12.18
C LEU A 233 20.90 -1.89 -12.22
N GLN A 234 21.89 -2.78 -12.20
CA GLN A 234 21.66 -4.23 -12.19
C GLN A 234 20.91 -4.68 -10.93
N HIS A 235 21.27 -4.16 -9.76
CA HIS A 235 20.54 -4.45 -8.53
C HIS A 235 19.11 -3.90 -8.55
N SER A 236 18.91 -2.69 -9.11
CA SER A 236 17.59 -2.09 -9.28
C SER A 236 16.72 -2.90 -10.24
N LEU A 237 17.27 -3.31 -11.40
CA LEU A 237 16.56 -4.15 -12.38
C LEU A 237 16.14 -5.46 -11.75
N ARG A 238 17.03 -6.12 -11.01
CA ARG A 238 16.71 -7.38 -10.32
C ARG A 238 15.58 -7.21 -9.29
N ALA A 239 15.56 -6.10 -8.56
CA ALA A 239 14.48 -5.80 -7.62
C ALA A 239 13.14 -5.57 -8.36
N ILE A 240 13.17 -4.82 -9.45
CA ILE A 240 12.00 -4.54 -10.30
C ILE A 240 11.46 -5.82 -10.94
N ASP A 241 12.34 -6.67 -11.50
CA ASP A 241 11.95 -7.92 -12.15
C ASP A 241 11.32 -8.91 -11.17
N LEU A 242 11.90 -9.06 -9.97
CA LEU A 242 11.35 -9.91 -8.92
C LEU A 242 9.96 -9.40 -8.50
N GLY A 243 9.85 -8.12 -8.15
CA GLY A 243 8.57 -7.52 -7.75
C GLY A 243 7.51 -7.62 -8.86
N GLY A 244 7.90 -7.31 -10.10
CA GLY A 244 7.02 -7.38 -11.28
C GLY A 244 6.50 -8.78 -11.59
N ASN A 245 7.36 -9.80 -11.44
CA ASN A 245 6.96 -11.20 -11.62
C ASN A 245 5.94 -11.65 -10.56
N PHE A 246 6.18 -11.33 -9.29
CA PHE A 246 5.24 -11.65 -8.20
C PHE A 246 3.91 -10.90 -8.33
N ALA A 247 3.96 -9.62 -8.70
CA ALA A 247 2.78 -8.79 -8.98
C ALA A 247 1.93 -9.39 -10.11
N THR A 248 2.56 -9.79 -11.21
CA THR A 248 1.88 -10.41 -12.35
C THR A 248 1.29 -11.77 -11.98
N LEU A 249 2.05 -12.62 -11.31
CA LEU A 249 1.59 -13.95 -10.87
C LEU A 249 0.40 -13.84 -9.91
N SER A 250 0.47 -12.92 -8.94
CA SER A 250 -0.61 -12.67 -7.97
C SER A 250 -1.87 -12.16 -8.65
N ARG A 251 -1.74 -11.28 -9.65
CA ARG A 251 -2.88 -10.78 -10.44
C ARG A 251 -3.55 -11.91 -11.23
N VAL A 252 -2.76 -12.71 -11.94
CA VAL A 252 -3.28 -13.86 -12.71
C VAL A 252 -3.95 -14.87 -11.79
N PHE A 253 -3.31 -15.20 -10.66
CA PHE A 253 -3.86 -16.13 -9.68
C PHE A 253 -5.16 -15.61 -9.05
N ARG A 254 -5.29 -14.30 -8.79
CA ARG A 254 -6.55 -13.71 -8.34
C ARG A 254 -7.66 -13.86 -9.38
N LEU A 255 -7.39 -13.54 -10.65
CA LEU A 255 -8.36 -13.68 -11.73
C LEU A 255 -8.79 -15.15 -11.91
N PHE A 256 -7.84 -16.07 -11.75
CA PHE A 256 -8.11 -17.51 -11.71
C PHE A 256 -9.00 -17.87 -10.52
N LEU A 257 -8.66 -17.45 -9.29
CA LEU A 257 -9.47 -17.70 -8.08
C LEU A 257 -10.89 -17.15 -8.22
N GLN A 258 -11.06 -15.96 -8.79
CA GLN A 258 -12.38 -15.36 -9.03
C GLN A 258 -13.20 -16.19 -10.02
N SER A 259 -12.59 -16.65 -11.11
CA SER A 259 -13.25 -17.49 -12.12
C SER A 259 -13.56 -18.90 -11.59
N ALA A 260 -12.62 -19.49 -10.85
CA ALA A 260 -12.78 -20.78 -10.20
C ALA A 260 -13.86 -20.72 -9.09
N MET A 261 -13.97 -19.60 -8.37
CA MET A 261 -15.05 -19.38 -7.40
C MET A 261 -16.42 -19.34 -8.08
N LEU A 262 -16.54 -18.66 -9.22
CA LEU A 262 -17.77 -18.70 -10.03
C LEU A 262 -18.08 -20.11 -10.52
N GLY A 263 -17.08 -20.86 -10.99
CA GLY A 263 -17.25 -22.25 -11.41
C GLY A 263 -17.69 -23.18 -10.27
N LEU A 264 -17.08 -23.04 -9.10
CA LEU A 264 -17.47 -23.78 -7.89
C LEU A 264 -18.89 -23.40 -7.45
N GLY A 265 -19.21 -22.10 -7.45
CA GLY A 265 -20.56 -21.64 -7.13
C GLY A 265 -21.60 -22.16 -8.12
N ALA A 266 -21.31 -22.17 -9.43
CA ALA A 266 -22.21 -22.73 -10.44
C ALA A 266 -22.46 -24.22 -10.21
N TRP A 267 -21.42 -24.98 -9.85
CA TRP A 267 -21.56 -26.40 -9.50
C TRP A 267 -22.43 -26.62 -8.25
N LEU A 268 -22.31 -25.77 -7.23
CA LEU A 268 -23.20 -25.79 -6.04
C LEU A 268 -24.65 -25.39 -6.38
N VAL A 269 -24.85 -24.41 -7.27
CA VAL A 269 -26.18 -24.01 -7.74
C VAL A 269 -26.87 -25.15 -8.48
N LEU A 270 -26.13 -25.89 -9.32
CA LEU A 270 -26.66 -27.07 -10.03
C LEU A 270 -27.09 -28.19 -9.09
N ARG A 271 -26.51 -28.25 -7.89
CA ARG A 271 -26.91 -29.18 -6.82
C ARG A 271 -28.06 -28.67 -5.96
N GLY A 272 -28.47 -27.42 -6.14
CA GLY A 272 -29.48 -26.77 -5.32
C GLY A 272 -29.01 -26.42 -3.90
N GLU A 273 -27.68 -26.42 -3.64
CA GLU A 273 -27.12 -26.12 -2.32
C GLU A 273 -27.06 -24.61 -2.05
N ILE A 274 -26.91 -23.79 -3.09
CA ILE A 274 -26.88 -22.32 -3.00
C ILE A 274 -27.71 -21.69 -4.12
N THR A 275 -28.11 -20.43 -3.94
CA THR A 275 -28.80 -19.65 -4.97
C THR A 275 -27.81 -19.00 -5.96
N ALA A 276 -28.31 -18.62 -7.14
CA ALA A 276 -27.53 -17.86 -8.11
C ALA A 276 -27.04 -16.51 -7.54
N GLY A 277 -27.81 -15.89 -6.66
CA GLY A 277 -27.41 -14.68 -5.94
C GLY A 277 -26.18 -14.92 -5.05
N VAL A 278 -26.18 -16.01 -4.28
CA VAL A 278 -25.04 -16.39 -3.42
C VAL A 278 -23.78 -16.70 -4.24
N MET A 279 -23.91 -17.38 -5.38
CA MET A 279 -22.78 -17.64 -6.29
C MET A 279 -22.07 -16.34 -6.71
N ILE A 280 -22.82 -15.37 -7.21
CA ILE A 280 -22.24 -14.10 -7.67
C ILE A 280 -21.71 -13.29 -6.49
N ALA A 281 -22.48 -13.17 -5.41
CA ALA A 281 -22.06 -12.46 -4.20
C ALA A 281 -20.74 -13.01 -3.63
N SER A 282 -20.57 -14.34 -3.61
CA SER A 282 -19.35 -15.01 -3.12
C SER A 282 -18.12 -14.64 -3.96
N SER A 283 -18.26 -14.56 -5.30
CA SER A 283 -17.15 -14.16 -6.17
C SER A 283 -16.73 -12.69 -5.98
N ILE A 284 -17.69 -11.79 -5.78
CA ILE A 284 -17.42 -10.37 -5.54
C ILE A 284 -16.77 -10.19 -4.16
N LEU A 285 -17.29 -10.85 -3.14
CA LEU A 285 -16.73 -10.81 -1.79
C LEU A 285 -15.32 -11.42 -1.73
N LEU A 286 -15.06 -12.51 -2.47
CA LEU A 286 -13.71 -13.06 -2.61
C LEU A 286 -12.75 -12.02 -3.19
N ALA A 287 -13.15 -11.34 -4.27
CA ALA A 287 -12.31 -10.31 -4.88
C ALA A 287 -11.99 -9.17 -3.89
N ARG A 288 -12.94 -8.81 -3.02
CA ARG A 288 -12.74 -7.82 -1.95
C ARG A 288 -11.80 -8.33 -0.86
N ALA A 289 -11.99 -9.57 -0.39
CA ALA A 289 -11.12 -10.17 0.62
C ALA A 289 -9.65 -10.23 0.18
N LEU A 290 -9.39 -10.39 -1.12
CA LEU A 290 -8.04 -10.51 -1.68
C LEU A 290 -7.40 -9.17 -2.08
N SER A 291 -8.16 -8.08 -2.13
CA SER A 291 -7.69 -6.77 -2.59
C SER A 291 -6.55 -6.17 -1.74
N PRO A 292 -6.56 -6.26 -0.39
CA PRO A 292 -5.45 -5.76 0.43
C PRO A 292 -4.13 -6.50 0.15
N VAL A 293 -4.21 -7.82 -0.09
CA VAL A 293 -3.03 -8.64 -0.39
C VAL A 293 -2.42 -8.23 -1.73
N GLU A 294 -3.23 -8.00 -2.76
CA GLU A 294 -2.73 -7.50 -4.05
C GLU A 294 -1.99 -6.16 -3.91
N SER A 295 -2.55 -5.24 -3.12
CA SER A 295 -1.97 -3.91 -2.93
C SER A 295 -0.58 -3.97 -2.28
N LEU A 296 -0.35 -4.99 -1.44
CA LEU A 296 0.94 -5.24 -0.81
C LEU A 296 1.96 -5.91 -1.74
N VAL A 297 1.52 -6.68 -2.74
CA VAL A 297 2.43 -7.34 -3.70
C VAL A 297 2.90 -6.38 -4.79
N ASN A 298 2.06 -5.42 -5.18
CA ASN A 298 2.34 -4.48 -6.27
C ASN A 298 3.30 -3.34 -5.88
N GLN A 299 3.95 -3.40 -4.70
CA GLN A 299 5.00 -2.46 -4.27
C GLN A 299 6.34 -3.17 -4.10
#